data_AF-A0A7C4DLY0-F1
#
_entry.id   AF-A0A7C4DLY0-F1
#
_cell.length_a   1.000
_cell.length_b   1.000
_cell.length_c   1.000
_cell.angle_alpha   90.00
_cell.angle_beta   90.00
_cell.angle_gamma   90.00
#
_symmetry.space_group_name_H-M   'P 1'
#
loop_
_entity.id
_entity.type
_entity.pdbx_description
1 polymer ?
#
loop_
_entity_poly.entity_id
_entity_poly.type
_entity_poly.pdbx_seq_one_letter_code
_entity_poly.pdbx_strand_id
1 'polypeptide(L)'
;MSAKRPHLRRLSDDAWLAPFLPALRARGERAAAAAQRLTGGRMSLADFAAGHEYFGLHPAPDGWVFREWAPNATALYLIGEFSAWQPAEPFALRRLNEQGVWELRLPAAALRHGDLYRLRLRWPDGEGDRIPAYARRVVQDPQTHIFNAQVWRPDPPYVWKHAPPPPPPFLLIYEAHPGMALEKPAVGTYAEFRREVLPRIVAAGYNAVQLMAVMEHPYYGSFGYHVSNFFAASSRFGTPDELKELIDAVHGAGLLFIMDLIHSHAVNNEVEGLSRFDGTLYQYFHAGSRGYHAAWDSRCFDYGKTEVLHFLLSNCRF
;
A
#
# COMPACT_ATOMS: atom_id res chain seq x y z
N MET A 1 21.40 24.26 22.26
CA MET A 1 22.20 23.12 22.77
C MET A 1 22.28 22.08 21.65
N SER A 2 23.48 21.80 21.15
CA SER A 2 23.69 20.81 20.08
C SER A 2 23.35 19.42 20.62
N ALA A 3 22.28 18.81 20.12
CA ALA A 3 21.93 17.44 20.45
C ALA A 3 23.06 16.54 19.91
N LYS A 4 23.87 15.98 20.83
CA LYS A 4 24.89 14.99 20.48
C LYS A 4 24.19 13.85 19.74
N ARG A 5 24.62 13.56 18.50
CA ARG A 5 24.17 12.38 17.77
C ARG A 5 24.38 11.16 18.68
N PRO A 6 23.36 10.31 18.91
CA PRO A 6 23.52 9.13 19.73
C PRO A 6 24.63 8.26 19.13
N HIS A 7 25.56 7.82 19.97
CA HIS A 7 26.63 6.92 19.57
C HIS A 7 25.98 5.61 19.10
N LEU A 8 25.93 5.38 17.79
CA LEU A 8 25.46 4.10 17.24
C LEU A 8 26.42 3.02 17.75
N ARG A 9 25.91 2.07 18.55
CA ARG A 9 26.69 0.90 18.98
C ARG A 9 27.08 0.13 17.74
N ARG A 10 28.37 -0.13 17.58
CA ARG A 10 28.87 -1.01 16.51
C ARG A 10 28.47 -2.43 16.86
N LEU A 11 28.22 -3.28 15.85
CA LEU A 11 27.95 -4.71 16.07
C LEU A 11 29.06 -5.40 16.89
N SER A 12 30.29 -4.89 16.79
CA SER A 12 31.46 -5.34 17.56
C SER A 12 31.41 -5.01 19.05
N ASP A 13 30.53 -4.11 19.47
CA ASP A 13 30.43 -3.68 20.86
C ASP A 13 29.62 -4.69 21.70
N ASP A 14 28.99 -5.70 21.06
CA ASP A 14 28.31 -6.82 21.71
C ASP A 14 29.11 -8.13 21.54
N ALA A 15 29.65 -8.63 22.65
CA ALA A 15 30.47 -9.84 22.68
C ALA A 15 29.71 -11.10 22.20
N TRP A 16 28.38 -11.15 22.38
CA TRP A 16 27.57 -12.29 21.94
C TRP A 16 27.44 -12.38 20.42
N LEU A 17 27.65 -11.25 19.73
CA LEU A 17 27.64 -11.20 18.27
C LEU A 17 28.99 -11.59 17.66
N ALA A 18 30.06 -11.65 18.45
CA ALA A 18 31.42 -11.90 17.95
C ALA A 18 31.53 -13.14 17.05
N PRO A 19 30.95 -14.32 17.39
CA PRO A 19 31.00 -15.50 16.53
C PRO A 19 30.25 -15.33 15.19
N PHE A 20 29.30 -14.40 15.13
CA PHE A 20 28.41 -14.20 13.98
C PHE A 20 28.79 -12.98 13.13
N LEU A 21 29.81 -12.21 13.52
CA LEU A 21 30.23 -11.02 12.79
C LEU A 21 30.49 -11.27 11.29
N PRO A 22 31.11 -12.38 10.85
CA PRO A 22 31.28 -12.65 9.42
C PRO A 22 29.93 -12.75 8.68
N ALA A 23 28.96 -13.47 9.25
CA ALA A 23 27.63 -13.62 8.67
C ALA A 23 26.83 -12.31 8.66
N LEU A 24 26.96 -11.50 9.71
CA LEU A 24 26.33 -10.17 9.81
C LEU A 24 26.92 -9.19 8.79
N ARG A 25 28.25 -9.19 8.60
CA ARG A 25 28.91 -8.39 7.56
C ARG A 25 28.44 -8.80 6.18
N ALA A 26 28.42 -10.10 5.87
CA ALA A 26 27.92 -10.62 4.60
C ALA A 26 26.44 -10.24 4.35
N ARG A 27 25.60 -10.15 5.39
CA ARG A 27 24.23 -9.63 5.26
C ARG A 27 24.20 -8.15 4.89
N GLY A 28 25.02 -7.33 5.55
CA GLY A 28 25.16 -5.90 5.23
C GLY A 28 25.64 -5.66 3.80
N GLU A 29 26.65 -6.43 3.35
CA GLU A 29 27.16 -6.38 1.97
C GLU A 29 26.09 -6.75 0.95
N ARG A 30 25.30 -7.81 1.21
CA ARG A 30 24.17 -8.18 0.33
C ARG A 30 23.10 -7.09 0.26
N ALA A 31 22.78 -6.44 1.38
CA ALA A 31 21.81 -5.34 1.40
C ALA A 31 22.32 -4.13 0.61
N ALA A 32 23.59 -3.75 0.78
CA ALA A 32 24.21 -2.67 0.02
C ALA A 32 24.27 -2.99 -1.50
N ALA A 33 24.67 -4.21 -1.85
CA ALA A 33 24.69 -4.67 -3.24
C ALA A 33 23.28 -4.71 -3.86
N ALA A 34 22.26 -5.11 -3.09
CA ALA A 34 20.88 -5.03 -3.54
C ALA A 34 20.45 -3.59 -3.82
N ALA A 35 20.73 -2.66 -2.90
CA ALA A 35 20.41 -1.24 -3.11
C ALA A 35 21.12 -0.66 -4.36
N GLN A 36 22.40 -1.00 -4.57
CA GLN A 36 23.14 -0.60 -5.76
C GLN A 36 22.55 -1.19 -7.04
N ARG A 37 22.17 -2.48 -7.02
CA ARG A 37 21.54 -3.16 -8.15
C ARG A 37 20.18 -2.54 -8.52
N LEU A 38 19.34 -2.25 -7.53
CA LEU A 38 18.01 -1.66 -7.75
C LEU A 38 18.11 -0.25 -8.35
N THR A 39 19.05 0.55 -7.85
CA THR A 39 19.25 1.95 -8.28
C THR A 39 20.17 2.09 -9.50
N GLY A 40 20.83 1.01 -9.92
CA GLY A 40 21.91 1.03 -10.91
C GLY A 40 23.10 1.93 -10.52
N GLY A 41 23.16 2.41 -9.26
CA GLY A 41 24.08 3.45 -8.82
C GLY A 41 23.81 4.85 -9.41
N ARG A 42 22.65 5.06 -10.05
CA ARG A 42 22.33 6.31 -10.77
C ARG A 42 21.27 7.17 -10.09
N MET A 43 20.60 6.65 -9.08
CA MET A 43 19.51 7.32 -8.35
C MET A 43 19.49 6.90 -6.88
N SER A 44 18.71 7.59 -6.05
CA SER A 44 18.50 7.16 -4.67
C SER A 44 17.51 5.99 -4.60
N LEU A 45 17.48 5.28 -3.47
CA LEU A 45 16.47 4.23 -3.24
C LEU A 45 15.05 4.82 -3.19
N ALA A 46 14.91 6.06 -2.72
CA ALA A 46 13.64 6.76 -2.71
C ALA A 46 13.15 7.05 -4.14
N ASP A 47 14.05 7.46 -5.04
CA ASP A 47 13.72 7.67 -6.46
C ASP A 47 13.34 6.36 -7.16
N PHE A 48 14.05 5.26 -6.83
CA PHE A 48 13.66 3.93 -7.28
C PHE A 48 12.27 3.53 -6.76
N ALA A 49 11.93 3.90 -5.52
CA ALA A 49 10.64 3.62 -4.89
C ALA A 49 9.47 4.50 -5.40
N ALA A 50 9.48 4.92 -6.66
CA ALA A 50 8.46 5.78 -7.26
C ALA A 50 7.34 5.02 -7.99
N GLY A 51 7.21 3.71 -7.78
CA GLY A 51 6.27 2.88 -8.52
C GLY A 51 4.82 3.35 -8.43
N HIS A 52 4.41 3.91 -7.30
CA HIS A 52 3.07 4.48 -7.09
C HIS A 52 2.81 5.76 -7.90
N GLU A 53 3.83 6.39 -8.50
CA GLU A 53 3.72 7.53 -9.42
C GLU A 53 3.62 7.05 -10.89
N TYR A 54 3.97 5.79 -11.17
CA TYR A 54 3.99 5.22 -12.52
C TYR A 54 2.87 4.21 -12.77
N PHE A 55 2.65 3.29 -11.83
CA PHE A 55 1.63 2.23 -11.85
C PHE A 55 0.33 2.69 -11.19
N GLY A 56 -0.79 2.06 -11.57
CA GLY A 56 -2.13 2.48 -11.18
C GLY A 56 -2.70 3.53 -12.13
N LEU A 57 -3.78 4.19 -11.70
CA LEU A 57 -4.50 5.21 -12.47
C LEU A 57 -3.98 6.61 -12.13
N HIS A 58 -3.56 7.37 -13.13
CA HIS A 58 -3.05 8.73 -12.98
C HIS A 58 -3.67 9.70 -13.99
N PRO A 59 -3.87 10.97 -13.62
CA PRO A 59 -4.12 12.01 -14.61
C PRO A 59 -2.90 12.20 -15.52
N ALA A 60 -3.15 12.47 -16.79
CA ALA A 60 -2.15 12.79 -17.81
C ALA A 60 -2.57 14.08 -18.55
N PRO A 61 -1.66 14.77 -19.26
CA PRO A 61 -1.99 16.01 -19.97
C PRO A 61 -3.18 15.90 -20.94
N ASP A 62 -3.37 14.71 -21.53
CA ASP A 62 -4.40 14.37 -22.52
C ASP A 62 -5.56 13.54 -21.94
N GLY A 63 -5.58 13.28 -20.63
CA GLY A 63 -6.65 12.55 -19.95
C GLY A 63 -6.15 11.69 -18.81
N TRP A 64 -6.18 10.37 -18.99
CA TRP A 64 -5.80 9.39 -17.98
C TRP A 64 -4.78 8.42 -18.54
N VAL A 65 -3.86 7.99 -17.70
CA VAL A 65 -2.99 6.86 -17.96
C VAL A 65 -3.15 5.84 -16.85
N PHE A 66 -3.35 4.58 -17.24
CA PHE A 66 -3.40 3.45 -16.33
C PHE A 66 -2.28 2.48 -16.68
N ARG A 67 -1.54 2.00 -15.67
CA ARG A 67 -0.52 0.96 -15.86
C ARG A 67 -0.59 -0.14 -14.83
N GLU A 68 -0.28 -1.36 -15.25
CA GLU A 68 -0.24 -2.53 -14.37
C GLU A 68 0.90 -3.48 -14.77
N TRP A 69 1.46 -4.17 -13.77
CA TRP A 69 2.40 -5.26 -13.99
C TRP A 69 1.68 -6.60 -13.94
N ALA A 70 1.65 -7.31 -15.06
CA ALA A 70 1.02 -8.62 -15.20
C ALA A 70 1.74 -9.43 -16.31
N PRO A 71 2.90 -10.02 -16.02
CA PRO A 71 3.75 -10.66 -17.03
C PRO A 71 3.14 -11.88 -17.69
N ASN A 72 2.35 -12.68 -16.96
CA ASN A 72 1.69 -13.86 -17.50
C ASN A 72 0.33 -13.58 -18.17
N ALA A 73 -0.16 -12.33 -18.12
CA ALA A 73 -1.39 -11.97 -18.80
C ALA A 73 -1.22 -12.02 -20.33
N THR A 74 -2.27 -12.46 -21.02
CA THR A 74 -2.39 -12.48 -22.48
C THR A 74 -3.31 -11.37 -22.99
N ALA A 75 -4.26 -10.91 -22.16
CA ALA A 75 -5.07 -9.72 -22.41
C ALA A 75 -5.45 -9.05 -21.09
N LEU A 76 -5.63 -7.74 -21.13
CA LEU A 76 -5.92 -6.93 -19.96
C LEU A 76 -6.88 -5.80 -20.33
N TYR A 77 -7.98 -5.65 -19.58
CA TYR A 77 -8.98 -4.62 -19.82
C TYR A 77 -9.29 -3.88 -18.53
N LEU A 78 -9.46 -2.56 -18.61
CA LEU A 78 -10.09 -1.78 -17.57
C LEU A 78 -11.61 -1.91 -17.74
N ILE A 79 -12.30 -2.36 -16.71
CA ILE A 79 -13.77 -2.51 -16.74
C ILE A 79 -14.41 -1.71 -15.61
N GLY A 80 -15.61 -1.19 -15.84
CA GLY A 80 -16.36 -0.41 -14.88
C GLY A 80 -17.75 -0.10 -15.42
N GLU A 81 -18.49 0.80 -14.77
CA GLU A 81 -19.81 1.23 -15.25
C GLU A 81 -19.76 1.75 -16.70
N PHE A 82 -18.70 2.48 -17.05
CA PHE A 82 -18.44 3.03 -18.39
C PHE A 82 -18.31 1.95 -19.49
N SER A 83 -18.07 0.69 -19.12
CA SER A 83 -18.00 -0.45 -20.05
C SER A 83 -19.08 -1.50 -19.78
N ALA A 84 -20.10 -1.14 -18.99
CA ALA A 84 -21.11 -2.07 -18.47
C ALA A 84 -20.50 -3.33 -17.81
N TRP A 85 -19.35 -3.14 -17.14
CA TRP A 85 -18.56 -4.20 -16.50
C TRP A 85 -18.08 -5.32 -17.44
N GLN A 86 -18.03 -5.05 -18.75
CA GLN A 86 -17.55 -5.98 -19.78
C GLN A 86 -16.24 -5.51 -20.40
N PRO A 87 -15.39 -6.44 -20.89
CA PRO A 87 -14.25 -6.10 -21.73
C PRO A 87 -14.69 -5.40 -23.01
N ALA A 88 -14.07 -4.28 -23.32
CA ALA A 88 -14.33 -3.55 -24.56
C ALA A 88 -13.02 -2.94 -25.08
N GLU A 89 -12.87 -2.91 -26.41
CA GLU A 89 -11.65 -2.44 -27.10
C GLU A 89 -11.18 -1.04 -26.67
N PRO A 90 -12.06 -0.03 -26.44
CA PRO A 90 -11.61 1.28 -25.97
C PRO A 90 -10.90 1.26 -24.61
N PHE A 91 -11.07 0.19 -23.84
CA PHE A 91 -10.49 0.01 -22.51
C PHE A 91 -9.51 -1.17 -22.45
N ALA A 92 -9.08 -1.71 -23.59
CA ALA A 92 -8.02 -2.72 -23.66
C ALA A 92 -6.65 -2.08 -23.41
N LEU A 93 -5.85 -2.68 -22.53
CA LEU A 93 -4.48 -2.23 -22.28
C LEU A 93 -3.54 -2.85 -23.33
N ARG A 94 -2.53 -2.09 -23.72
CA ARG A 94 -1.44 -2.55 -24.58
C ARG A 94 -0.25 -2.99 -23.74
N ARG A 95 0.33 -4.16 -24.05
CA ARG A 95 1.61 -4.58 -23.48
C ARG A 95 2.72 -3.62 -23.97
N LEU A 96 3.46 -3.01 -23.04
CA LEU A 96 4.52 -2.04 -23.34
C LEU A 96 5.88 -2.67 -23.56
N ASN A 97 6.18 -3.76 -22.85
CA ASN A 97 7.50 -4.36 -22.85
C ASN A 97 7.43 -5.87 -22.58
N GLU A 98 8.57 -6.54 -22.68
CA GLU A 98 8.70 -7.98 -22.42
C GLU A 98 8.52 -8.33 -20.94
N GLN A 99 8.82 -7.39 -20.03
CA GLN A 99 8.71 -7.54 -18.57
C GLN A 99 7.26 -7.58 -18.06
N GLY A 100 6.26 -7.38 -18.93
CA GLY A 100 4.86 -7.54 -18.56
C GLY A 100 4.19 -6.29 -18.03
N VAL A 101 4.70 -5.11 -18.38
CA VAL A 101 4.00 -3.84 -18.10
C VAL A 101 2.95 -3.61 -19.17
N TRP A 102 1.74 -3.26 -18.73
CA TRP A 102 0.60 -2.93 -19.59
C TRP A 102 0.20 -1.47 -19.39
N GLU A 103 -0.25 -0.80 -20.44
CA GLU A 103 -0.70 0.60 -20.40
C GLU A 103 -2.02 0.79 -21.15
N LEU A 104 -2.90 1.61 -20.59
CA LEU A 104 -4.06 2.19 -21.28
C LEU A 104 -4.03 3.71 -21.12
N ARG A 105 -4.34 4.42 -22.21
CA ARG A 105 -4.56 5.87 -22.21
C ARG A 105 -6.00 6.14 -22.58
N LEU A 106 -6.65 7.00 -21.81
CA LEU A 106 -8.05 7.37 -22.00
C LEU A 106 -8.18 8.89 -22.07
N PRO A 107 -9.15 9.44 -22.83
CA PRO A 107 -9.43 10.87 -22.82
C PRO A 107 -9.93 11.32 -21.45
N ALA A 108 -9.78 12.61 -21.12
CA ALA A 108 -10.17 13.15 -19.81
C ALA A 108 -11.63 12.86 -19.42
N ALA A 109 -12.55 12.84 -20.40
CA ALA A 109 -13.98 12.58 -20.19
C ALA A 109 -14.32 11.09 -19.95
N ALA A 110 -13.38 10.16 -20.10
CA ALA A 110 -13.65 8.73 -19.98
C ALA A 110 -13.90 8.28 -18.54
N LEU A 111 -13.30 8.96 -17.56
CA LEU A 111 -13.40 8.63 -16.14
C LEU A 111 -13.64 9.89 -15.32
N ARG A 112 -14.47 9.78 -14.31
CA ARG A 112 -14.81 10.85 -13.36
C ARG A 112 -14.47 10.40 -11.94
N HIS A 113 -14.26 11.38 -11.06
CA HIS A 113 -14.11 11.10 -9.64
C HIS A 113 -15.32 10.31 -9.12
N GLY A 114 -15.06 9.23 -8.38
CA GLY A 114 -16.09 8.35 -7.83
C GLY A 114 -16.44 7.15 -8.70
N ASP A 115 -16.09 7.15 -10.00
CA ASP A 115 -16.34 6.02 -10.88
C ASP A 115 -15.66 4.76 -10.33
N LEU A 116 -16.40 3.64 -10.36
CA LEU A 116 -15.91 2.33 -9.93
C LEU A 116 -15.29 1.56 -11.09
N TYR A 117 -14.19 0.89 -10.82
CA TYR A 117 -13.47 0.11 -11.83
C TYR A 117 -12.70 -1.07 -11.23
N ARG A 118 -12.35 -2.01 -12.10
CA ARG A 118 -11.45 -3.14 -11.84
C ARG A 118 -10.80 -3.58 -13.15
N LEU A 119 -9.98 -4.61 -13.10
CA LEU A 119 -9.35 -5.20 -14.27
C LEU A 119 -10.03 -6.53 -14.62
N ARG A 120 -10.23 -6.80 -15.92
CA ARG A 120 -10.42 -8.16 -16.44
C ARG A 120 -9.10 -8.65 -17.03
N LEU A 121 -8.56 -9.72 -16.45
CA LEU A 121 -7.33 -10.37 -16.87
C LEU A 121 -7.65 -11.65 -17.63
N ARG A 122 -6.91 -11.92 -18.71
CA ARG A 122 -6.79 -13.24 -19.32
C ARG A 122 -5.36 -13.71 -19.23
N TRP A 123 -5.15 -15.00 -19.07
CA TRP A 123 -3.86 -15.71 -19.08
C TRP A 123 -4.05 -17.04 -19.82
N PRO A 124 -2.99 -17.82 -20.13
CA PRO A 124 -3.09 -18.96 -21.05
C PRO A 124 -4.22 -19.96 -20.74
N ASP A 125 -4.50 -20.22 -19.46
CA ASP A 125 -5.46 -21.22 -19.01
C ASP A 125 -6.65 -20.63 -18.21
N GLY A 126 -6.94 -19.33 -18.33
CA GLY A 126 -8.07 -18.75 -17.62
C GLY A 126 -8.21 -17.24 -17.69
N GLU A 127 -9.20 -16.74 -16.95
CA GLU A 127 -9.46 -15.31 -16.80
C GLU A 127 -10.05 -15.00 -15.43
N GLY A 128 -9.99 -13.74 -15.02
CA GLY A 128 -10.52 -13.30 -13.74
C GLY A 128 -10.53 -11.79 -13.57
N ASP A 129 -11.39 -11.33 -12.67
CA ASP A 129 -11.42 -9.93 -12.25
C ASP A 129 -10.41 -9.67 -11.13
N ARG A 130 -9.72 -8.53 -11.18
CA ARG A 130 -8.72 -8.11 -10.19
C ARG A 130 -8.89 -6.64 -9.83
N ILE A 131 -8.70 -6.30 -8.57
CA ILE A 131 -8.48 -4.91 -8.17
C ILE A 131 -7.02 -4.54 -8.50
N PRO A 132 -6.74 -3.41 -9.18
CA PRO A 132 -5.38 -2.99 -9.51
C PRO A 132 -4.44 -3.00 -8.31
N ALA A 133 -3.21 -3.48 -8.50
CA ALA A 133 -2.24 -3.64 -7.41
C ALA A 133 -1.87 -2.30 -6.74
N TYR A 134 -1.91 -1.21 -7.52
CA TYR A 134 -1.63 0.17 -7.09
C TYR A 134 -2.91 1.02 -6.94
N ALA A 135 -4.07 0.40 -6.69
CA ALA A 135 -5.30 1.14 -6.42
C ALA A 135 -5.15 2.02 -5.17
N ARG A 136 -5.43 3.33 -5.31
CA ARG A 136 -5.34 4.32 -4.21
C ARG A 136 -6.59 4.44 -3.36
N ARG A 137 -7.70 3.90 -3.86
CA ARG A 137 -8.95 3.76 -3.12
C ARG A 137 -9.70 2.56 -3.64
N VAL A 138 -10.20 1.76 -2.71
CA VAL A 138 -11.03 0.60 -2.96
C VAL A 138 -12.23 0.72 -2.04
N VAL A 139 -13.43 0.47 -2.52
CA VAL A 139 -14.67 0.57 -1.73
C VAL A 139 -15.45 -0.73 -1.84
N GLN A 140 -16.10 -1.10 -0.74
CA GLN A 140 -17.02 -2.24 -0.69
C GLN A 140 -18.45 -1.77 -0.93
N ASP A 141 -19.15 -2.40 -1.87
CA ASP A 141 -20.57 -2.18 -2.03
C ASP A 141 -21.35 -2.75 -0.81
N PRO A 142 -22.24 -1.98 -0.18
CA PRO A 142 -22.90 -2.40 1.06
C PRO A 142 -23.95 -3.50 0.86
N GLN A 143 -24.40 -3.76 -0.37
CA GLN A 143 -25.44 -4.74 -0.67
C GLN A 143 -24.86 -6.06 -1.20
N THR A 144 -23.94 -5.95 -2.16
CA THR A 144 -23.31 -7.08 -2.86
C THR A 144 -22.02 -7.54 -2.20
N HIS A 145 -21.44 -6.71 -1.33
CA HIS A 145 -20.14 -6.93 -0.68
C HIS A 145 -18.94 -7.02 -1.64
N ILE A 146 -19.14 -6.73 -2.93
CA ILE A 146 -18.08 -6.67 -3.93
C ILE A 146 -17.21 -5.45 -3.67
N PHE A 147 -15.89 -5.65 -3.74
CA PHE A 147 -14.93 -4.55 -3.74
C PHE A 147 -14.59 -4.11 -5.16
N ASN A 148 -14.50 -2.80 -5.36
CA ASN A 148 -14.01 -2.20 -6.60
C ASN A 148 -13.02 -1.07 -6.29
N ALA A 149 -12.04 -0.86 -7.17
CA ALA A 149 -11.27 0.38 -7.12
C ALA A 149 -12.18 1.56 -7.46
N GLN A 150 -11.86 2.72 -6.91
CA GLN A 150 -12.60 3.96 -7.15
C GLN A 150 -11.66 5.05 -7.65
N VAL A 151 -12.06 5.77 -8.70
CA VAL A 151 -11.31 6.92 -9.20
C VAL A 151 -11.26 8.00 -8.12
N TRP A 152 -10.11 8.17 -7.48
CA TRP A 152 -9.91 9.15 -6.42
C TRP A 152 -9.16 10.38 -6.93
N ARG A 153 -9.92 11.42 -7.28
CA ARG A 153 -9.42 12.73 -7.73
C ARG A 153 -10.32 13.84 -7.16
N PRO A 154 -10.27 14.07 -5.84
CA PRO A 154 -11.00 15.18 -5.23
C PRO A 154 -10.54 16.51 -5.84
N ASP A 155 -11.48 17.43 -6.01
CA ASP A 155 -11.25 18.79 -6.50
C ASP A 155 -11.97 19.79 -5.58
N PRO A 156 -11.25 20.64 -4.83
CA PRO A 156 -9.79 20.73 -4.77
C PRO A 156 -9.13 19.52 -4.09
N PRO A 157 -7.85 19.21 -4.40
CA PRO A 157 -7.11 18.19 -3.68
C PRO A 157 -6.83 18.63 -2.23
N TYR A 158 -6.64 17.66 -1.33
CA TYR A 158 -6.23 17.94 0.04
C TYR A 158 -4.93 18.77 0.13
N VAL A 159 -4.93 19.77 1.01
CA VAL A 159 -3.78 20.64 1.29
C VAL A 159 -3.37 20.45 2.75
N TRP A 160 -2.15 19.93 2.97
CA TRP A 160 -1.53 19.78 4.29
C TRP A 160 -1.30 21.13 4.96
N LYS A 161 -1.55 21.21 6.27
CA LYS A 161 -1.44 22.46 7.04
C LYS A 161 -0.30 22.41 8.05
N HIS A 162 0.08 21.22 8.50
CA HIS A 162 1.08 21.01 9.54
C HIS A 162 2.17 20.03 9.08
N ALA A 163 3.42 20.40 9.32
CA ALA A 163 4.56 19.50 9.14
C ALA A 163 4.65 18.53 10.33
N PRO A 164 5.20 17.31 10.14
CA PRO A 164 5.47 16.40 11.25
C PRO A 164 6.40 17.06 12.29
N PRO A 165 6.15 16.87 13.59
CA PRO A 165 7.04 17.40 14.63
C PRO A 165 8.41 16.68 14.60
N PRO A 166 9.46 17.29 15.16
CA PRO A 166 10.75 16.61 15.28
C PRO A 166 10.64 15.39 16.21
N PRO A 167 11.45 14.33 16.00
CA PRO A 167 11.44 13.16 16.87
C PRO A 167 11.70 13.52 18.34
N PRO A 168 10.87 13.04 19.30
CA PRO A 168 11.08 13.27 20.72
C PRO A 168 12.25 12.44 21.25
N PRO A 169 12.81 12.77 22.43
CA PRO A 169 13.90 12.00 23.05
C PRO A 169 13.49 10.56 23.42
N PHE A 170 12.21 10.31 23.64
CA PHE A 170 11.61 9.00 23.85
C PHE A 170 10.17 8.98 23.31
N LEU A 171 9.69 7.81 22.89
CA LEU A 171 8.33 7.65 22.39
C LEU A 171 7.39 7.20 23.50
N LEU A 172 6.27 7.91 23.64
CA LEU A 172 5.08 7.47 24.37
C LEU A 172 3.98 7.30 23.32
N ILE A 173 3.78 6.05 22.91
CA ILE A 173 2.93 5.70 21.77
C ILE A 173 1.54 5.31 22.26
N TYR A 174 0.52 5.96 21.72
CA TYR A 174 -0.86 5.49 21.83
C TYR A 174 -1.19 4.64 20.60
N GLU A 175 -1.22 3.32 20.77
CA GLU A 175 -1.64 2.40 19.73
C GLU A 175 -3.17 2.33 19.66
N ALA A 176 -3.73 2.42 18.46
CA ALA A 176 -5.18 2.44 18.28
C ALA A 176 -5.63 1.83 16.95
N HIS A 177 -6.87 1.37 16.93
CA HIS A 177 -7.59 0.94 15.74
C HIS A 177 -8.78 1.88 15.48
N PRO A 178 -8.85 2.58 14.33
CA PRO A 178 -9.84 3.65 14.10
C PRO A 178 -11.30 3.15 14.16
N GLY A 179 -11.54 1.94 13.64
CA GLY A 179 -12.88 1.35 13.58
C GLY A 179 -13.50 0.94 14.92
N MET A 180 -12.73 0.84 16.01
CA MET A 180 -13.23 0.37 17.31
C MET A 180 -12.79 1.25 18.49
N ALA A 181 -12.37 2.47 18.20
CA ALA A 181 -11.93 3.44 19.20
C ALA A 181 -13.08 4.25 19.83
N LEU A 182 -14.32 4.01 19.42
CA LEU A 182 -15.51 4.75 19.84
C LEU A 182 -16.46 3.85 20.65
N GLU A 183 -17.31 4.47 21.47
CA GLU A 183 -18.26 3.76 22.33
C GLU A 183 -19.47 3.20 21.57
N LYS A 184 -19.74 3.69 20.35
CA LYS A 184 -20.87 3.23 19.55
C LYS A 184 -20.64 1.79 19.05
N PRO A 185 -21.69 0.94 18.97
CA PRO A 185 -21.60 -0.41 18.43
C PRO A 185 -21.59 -0.41 16.89
N ALA A 186 -20.68 0.36 16.30
CA ALA A 186 -20.51 0.51 14.86
C ALA A 186 -19.05 0.83 14.53
N VAL A 187 -18.65 0.63 13.27
CA VAL A 187 -17.31 0.98 12.81
C VAL A 187 -17.13 2.51 12.91
N GLY A 188 -16.12 2.93 13.66
CA GLY A 188 -15.70 4.33 13.76
C GLY A 188 -14.99 4.84 12.51
N THR A 189 -15.03 6.15 12.29
CA THR A 189 -14.42 6.83 11.15
C THR A 189 -13.14 7.58 11.53
N TYR A 190 -12.28 7.90 10.56
CA TYR A 190 -11.11 8.77 10.77
C TYR A 190 -11.50 10.15 11.32
N ALA A 191 -12.61 10.72 10.84
CA ALA A 191 -13.11 12.01 11.28
C ALA A 191 -13.58 11.99 12.75
N GLU A 192 -14.25 10.91 13.16
CA GLU A 192 -14.66 10.71 14.56
C GLU A 192 -13.44 10.46 15.46
N PHE A 193 -12.48 9.63 15.03
CA PHE A 193 -11.23 9.43 15.76
C PHE A 193 -10.51 10.75 16.01
N ARG A 194 -10.38 11.59 14.98
CA ARG A 194 -9.80 12.94 15.08
C ARG A 194 -10.53 13.81 16.10
N ARG A 195 -11.87 13.79 16.11
CA ARG A 195 -12.67 14.67 16.96
C ARG A 195 -12.75 14.19 18.40
N GLU A 196 -12.81 12.88 18.63
CA GLU A 196 -13.23 12.31 19.91
C GLU A 196 -12.10 11.58 20.65
N VAL A 197 -11.14 11.01 19.91
CA VAL A 197 -10.05 10.20 20.47
C VAL A 197 -8.76 11.01 20.55
N LEU A 198 -8.37 11.72 19.49
CA LEU A 198 -7.14 12.52 19.48
C LEU A 198 -7.03 13.51 20.65
N PRO A 199 -8.08 14.28 21.05
CA PRO A 199 -7.97 15.15 22.22
C PRO A 199 -7.67 14.40 23.52
N ARG A 200 -8.16 13.16 23.66
CA ARG A 200 -7.89 12.30 24.83
C ARG A 200 -6.43 11.85 24.84
N ILE A 201 -5.88 11.49 23.67
CA ILE A 201 -4.47 11.13 23.51
C ILE A 201 -3.56 12.30 23.92
N VAL A 202 -3.87 13.50 23.44
CA VAL A 202 -3.15 14.74 23.81
C VAL A 202 -3.23 14.99 25.32
N ALA A 203 -4.43 14.94 25.90
CA ALA A 203 -4.64 15.16 27.32
C ALA A 203 -3.92 14.14 28.22
N ALA A 204 -3.78 12.90 27.75
CA ALA A 204 -3.06 11.84 28.45
C ALA A 204 -1.53 11.97 28.36
N GLY A 205 -1.00 12.88 27.54
CA GLY A 205 0.44 13.18 27.47
C GLY A 205 1.26 12.27 26.55
N TYR A 206 0.61 11.55 25.63
CA TYR A 206 1.31 10.80 24.58
C TYR A 206 1.94 11.75 23.56
N ASN A 207 3.01 11.30 22.90
CA ASN A 207 3.73 12.10 21.89
C ASN A 207 3.77 11.43 20.50
N ALA A 208 3.19 10.24 20.38
CA ALA A 208 3.03 9.54 19.11
C ALA A 208 1.72 8.77 19.11
N VAL A 209 1.10 8.67 17.94
CA VAL A 209 -0.05 7.81 17.66
C VAL A 209 0.41 6.71 16.72
N GLN A 210 0.18 5.46 17.08
CA GLN A 210 0.30 4.34 16.14
C GLN A 210 -1.10 3.91 15.71
N LEU A 211 -1.38 4.03 14.42
CA LEU A 211 -2.68 3.68 13.86
C LEU A 211 -2.59 2.37 13.07
N MET A 212 -3.33 1.38 13.57
CA MET A 212 -3.43 0.06 12.98
C MET A 212 -4.48 0.02 11.87
N ALA A 213 -4.46 -1.05 11.07
CA ALA A 213 -5.48 -1.36 10.07
C ALA A 213 -5.70 -0.29 8.99
N VAL A 214 -4.73 0.59 8.75
CA VAL A 214 -4.82 1.65 7.73
C VAL A 214 -4.85 1.08 6.31
N MET A 215 -3.99 0.09 6.01
CA MET A 215 -3.97 -0.56 4.69
C MET A 215 -5.26 -1.36 4.48
N GLU A 216 -5.86 -1.28 3.30
CA GLU A 216 -7.16 -1.91 3.02
C GLU A 216 -7.08 -3.43 3.11
N HIS A 217 -8.05 -3.99 3.82
CA HIS A 217 -8.13 -5.40 4.18
C HIS A 217 -9.60 -5.85 4.12
N PRO A 218 -9.95 -6.92 3.39
CA PRO A 218 -11.34 -7.27 3.14
C PRO A 218 -12.01 -7.87 4.37
N TYR A 219 -11.25 -8.58 5.22
CA TYR A 219 -11.76 -9.19 6.44
C TYR A 219 -11.51 -8.31 7.66
N TYR A 220 -12.56 -7.66 8.17
CA TYR A 220 -12.48 -6.77 9.34
C TYR A 220 -11.93 -7.48 10.60
N GLY A 221 -12.28 -8.75 10.79
CA GLY A 221 -11.78 -9.56 11.91
C GLY A 221 -10.28 -9.88 11.87
N SER A 222 -9.58 -9.53 10.78
CA SER A 222 -8.12 -9.64 10.70
C SER A 222 -7.37 -8.57 11.48
N PHE A 223 -8.07 -7.56 12.02
CA PHE A 223 -7.46 -6.42 12.69
C PHE A 223 -6.46 -5.63 11.82
N GLY A 224 -6.63 -5.71 10.50
CA GLY A 224 -5.73 -5.09 9.52
C GLY A 224 -4.58 -5.96 9.04
N TYR A 225 -4.40 -7.17 9.58
CA TYR A 225 -3.24 -8.00 9.24
C TYR A 225 -3.37 -8.73 7.89
N HIS A 226 -4.58 -8.92 7.37
CA HIS A 226 -4.79 -9.53 6.05
C HIS A 226 -4.98 -8.45 4.97
N VAL A 227 -3.90 -7.73 4.66
CA VAL A 227 -3.91 -6.66 3.64
C VAL A 227 -4.15 -7.22 2.24
N SER A 228 -5.02 -6.55 1.48
CA SER A 228 -5.30 -6.88 0.08
C SER A 228 -4.92 -5.77 -0.89
N ASN A 229 -5.11 -4.49 -0.52
CA ASN A 229 -4.78 -3.35 -1.37
C ASN A 229 -3.81 -2.41 -0.64
N PHE A 230 -2.53 -2.54 -0.98
CA PHE A 230 -1.43 -1.96 -0.20
C PHE A 230 -1.37 -0.43 -0.28
N PHE A 231 -1.87 0.15 -1.37
CA PHE A 231 -1.88 1.60 -1.61
C PHE A 231 -3.22 2.27 -1.28
N ALA A 232 -4.18 1.52 -0.73
CA ALA A 232 -5.49 2.04 -0.38
C ALA A 232 -5.62 2.16 1.15
N ALA A 233 -5.99 3.36 1.61
CA ALA A 233 -6.50 3.52 2.96
C ALA A 233 -7.84 2.80 3.09
N SER A 234 -8.05 2.04 4.18
CA SER A 234 -9.25 1.23 4.35
C SER A 234 -10.51 2.11 4.30
N SER A 235 -11.39 1.77 3.36
CA SER A 235 -12.60 2.54 3.06
C SER A 235 -13.64 2.50 4.16
N ARG A 236 -13.57 1.51 5.06
CA ARG A 236 -14.49 1.35 6.19
C ARG A 236 -14.45 2.52 7.16
N PHE A 237 -13.33 3.23 7.23
CA PHE A 237 -13.14 4.34 8.17
C PHE A 237 -13.33 5.71 7.49
N GLY A 238 -13.50 5.74 6.16
CA GLY A 238 -13.69 6.96 5.39
C GLY A 238 -12.88 7.01 4.10
N THR A 239 -12.50 8.22 3.73
CA THR A 239 -11.76 8.56 2.51
C THR A 239 -10.27 8.69 2.77
N PRO A 240 -9.41 8.57 1.73
CA PRO A 240 -7.99 8.90 1.86
C PRO A 240 -7.76 10.33 2.36
N ASP A 241 -8.65 11.27 2.01
CA ASP A 241 -8.52 12.66 2.44
C ASP A 241 -8.91 12.85 3.92
N GLU A 242 -9.89 12.11 4.44
CA GLU A 242 -10.18 12.07 5.87
C GLU A 242 -9.04 11.45 6.69
N LEU A 243 -8.31 10.48 6.14
CA LEU A 243 -7.07 9.99 6.75
C LEU A 243 -5.98 11.07 6.77
N LYS A 244 -5.78 11.80 5.65
CA LYS A 244 -4.83 12.93 5.62
C LYS A 244 -5.22 14.00 6.65
N GLU A 245 -6.51 14.32 6.78
CA GLU A 245 -7.01 15.24 7.79
C GLU A 245 -6.72 14.77 9.22
N LEU A 246 -6.82 13.47 9.50
CA LEU A 246 -6.45 12.91 10.79
C LEU A 246 -4.94 13.06 11.04
N ILE A 247 -4.10 12.68 10.08
CA ILE A 247 -2.63 12.79 10.20
C ILE A 247 -2.22 14.26 10.39
N ASP A 248 -2.79 15.17 9.62
CA ASP A 248 -2.53 16.61 9.72
C ASP A 248 -2.94 17.18 11.09
N ALA A 249 -4.05 16.69 11.67
CA ALA A 249 -4.45 17.05 13.01
C ALA A 249 -3.54 16.47 14.09
N VAL A 250 -3.04 15.24 13.92
CA VAL A 250 -2.04 14.62 14.80
C VAL A 250 -0.76 15.46 14.81
N HIS A 251 -0.27 15.87 13.63
CA HIS A 251 0.88 16.76 13.50
C HIS A 251 0.62 18.15 14.09
N GLY A 252 -0.56 18.74 13.83
CA GLY A 252 -0.96 20.03 14.40
C GLY A 252 -1.06 20.04 15.92
N ALA A 253 -1.32 18.88 16.53
CA ALA A 253 -1.29 18.68 17.97
C ALA A 253 0.12 18.39 18.53
N GLY A 254 1.15 18.36 17.67
CA GLY A 254 2.55 18.11 18.05
C GLY A 254 2.89 16.63 18.28
N LEU A 255 2.09 15.70 17.77
CA LEU A 255 2.33 14.26 17.88
C LEU A 255 2.89 13.69 16.58
N LEU A 256 3.71 12.65 16.69
CA LEU A 256 4.10 11.83 15.55
C LEU A 256 2.97 10.88 15.15
N PHE A 257 2.83 10.62 13.85
CA PHE A 257 1.97 9.56 13.33
C PHE A 257 2.82 8.38 12.87
N ILE A 258 2.44 7.17 13.30
CA ILE A 258 3.08 5.91 12.94
C ILE A 258 1.98 5.02 12.35
N MET A 259 2.27 4.39 11.21
CA MET A 259 1.36 3.44 10.57
C MET A 259 1.91 2.02 10.72
N ASP A 260 1.03 1.06 11.00
CA ASP A 260 1.37 -0.36 10.85
C ASP A 260 1.66 -0.68 9.38
N LEU A 261 2.84 -1.21 9.11
CA LEU A 261 3.26 -1.63 7.76
C LEU A 261 3.26 -3.16 7.66
N ILE A 262 2.27 -3.71 6.96
CA ILE A 262 2.10 -5.15 6.82
C ILE A 262 2.72 -5.60 5.50
N HIS A 263 4.03 -5.86 5.51
CA HIS A 263 4.75 -6.42 4.36
C HIS A 263 5.21 -7.85 4.58
N SER A 264 4.84 -8.49 5.70
CA SER A 264 5.22 -9.87 6.02
C SER A 264 4.49 -10.92 5.17
N HIS A 265 3.26 -10.60 4.75
CA HIS A 265 2.41 -11.44 3.91
C HIS A 265 1.32 -10.59 3.23
N ALA A 266 0.52 -11.22 2.36
CA ALA A 266 -0.70 -10.65 1.79
C ALA A 266 -1.86 -11.65 1.96
N VAL A 267 -3.11 -11.16 1.96
CA VAL A 267 -4.28 -12.05 1.97
C VAL A 267 -4.28 -13.01 0.77
N ASN A 268 -4.88 -14.18 0.92
CA ASN A 268 -4.99 -15.20 -0.13
C ASN A 268 -6.12 -14.93 -1.15
N ASN A 269 -6.96 -13.90 -0.95
CA ASN A 269 -7.99 -13.47 -1.90
C ASN A 269 -7.43 -13.20 -3.29
N GLU A 270 -8.08 -13.76 -4.32
CA GLU A 270 -7.67 -13.60 -5.72
C GLU A 270 -8.32 -12.41 -6.41
N VAL A 271 -9.54 -12.00 -6.03
CA VAL A 271 -10.25 -10.87 -6.65
C VAL A 271 -9.85 -9.56 -5.99
N GLU A 272 -9.93 -9.50 -4.65
CA GLU A 272 -9.66 -8.28 -3.87
C GLU A 272 -8.19 -8.07 -3.54
N GLY A 273 -7.35 -9.10 -3.70
CA GLY A 273 -5.96 -9.12 -3.30
C GLY A 273 -5.01 -9.51 -4.43
N LEU A 274 -3.73 -9.67 -4.09
CA LEU A 274 -2.66 -9.97 -5.04
C LEU A 274 -2.49 -11.47 -5.37
N SER A 275 -3.23 -12.35 -4.69
CA SER A 275 -3.12 -13.80 -4.91
C SER A 275 -3.52 -14.16 -6.33
N ARG A 276 -2.68 -14.93 -7.03
CA ARG A 276 -2.92 -15.34 -8.42
C ARG A 276 -3.33 -14.17 -9.34
N PHE A 277 -2.70 -13.00 -9.13
CA PHE A 277 -3.09 -11.76 -9.81
C PHE A 277 -3.07 -11.94 -11.34
N ASP A 278 -1.95 -12.34 -11.93
CA ASP A 278 -1.81 -12.61 -13.38
C ASP A 278 -2.08 -14.07 -13.81
N GLY A 279 -2.80 -14.84 -12.99
CA GLY A 279 -3.00 -16.27 -13.19
C GLY A 279 -1.93 -17.16 -12.55
N THR A 280 -0.76 -16.60 -12.21
CA THR A 280 0.30 -17.33 -11.51
C THR A 280 0.29 -17.08 -10.01
N LEU A 281 0.48 -18.14 -9.22
CA LEU A 281 0.60 -18.01 -7.75
C LEU A 281 1.91 -17.34 -7.31
N TYR A 282 2.88 -17.22 -8.21
CA TYR A 282 4.23 -16.78 -7.89
C TYR A 282 4.57 -15.40 -8.43
N GLN A 283 3.66 -14.63 -9.04
CA GLN A 283 3.99 -13.29 -9.53
C GLN A 283 4.64 -12.42 -8.44
N TYR A 284 3.87 -12.11 -7.39
CA TYR A 284 4.34 -11.36 -6.21
C TYR A 284 4.96 -12.24 -5.13
N PHE A 285 4.69 -13.55 -5.18
CA PHE A 285 4.96 -14.48 -4.08
C PHE A 285 5.95 -15.57 -4.48
N HIS A 286 6.44 -16.32 -3.49
CA HIS A 286 7.17 -17.54 -3.80
C HIS A 286 6.26 -18.61 -4.42
N ALA A 287 6.85 -19.52 -5.20
CA ALA A 287 6.16 -20.71 -5.69
C ALA A 287 6.08 -21.80 -4.61
N GLY A 288 5.12 -22.72 -4.76
CA GLY A 288 4.95 -23.89 -3.89
C GLY A 288 4.66 -23.54 -2.43
N SER A 289 5.06 -24.41 -1.52
CA SER A 289 4.83 -24.27 -0.07
C SER A 289 5.49 -23.03 0.54
N ARG A 290 6.63 -22.57 -0.03
CA ARG A 290 7.31 -21.34 0.42
C ARG A 290 6.45 -20.08 0.21
N GLY A 291 5.51 -20.12 -0.73
CA GLY A 291 4.60 -19.01 -1.02
C GLY A 291 3.38 -18.93 -0.11
N TYR A 292 3.24 -19.82 0.87
CA TYR A 292 2.04 -19.92 1.70
C TYR A 292 2.38 -20.02 3.20
N HIS A 293 1.71 -19.21 4.01
CA HIS A 293 1.86 -19.20 5.46
C HIS A 293 0.69 -19.93 6.13
N ALA A 294 0.86 -21.23 6.41
CA ALA A 294 -0.24 -22.09 6.86
C ALA A 294 -0.96 -21.59 8.13
N ALA A 295 -0.23 -21.05 9.11
CA ALA A 295 -0.84 -20.58 10.35
C ALA A 295 -1.67 -19.29 10.17
N TRP A 296 -1.44 -18.54 9.10
CA TRP A 296 -2.13 -17.27 8.82
C TRP A 296 -2.98 -17.33 7.55
N ASP A 297 -3.10 -18.50 6.91
CA ASP A 297 -3.79 -18.69 5.64
C ASP A 297 -3.51 -17.59 4.60
N SER A 298 -2.23 -17.29 4.38
CA SER A 298 -1.81 -16.10 3.62
C SER A 298 -0.65 -16.36 2.66
N ARG A 299 -0.34 -15.39 1.80
CA ARG A 299 0.69 -15.48 0.76
C ARG A 299 2.00 -14.80 1.20
N CYS A 300 3.13 -15.46 0.95
CA CYS A 300 4.47 -14.96 1.31
C CYS A 300 5.16 -14.31 0.11
N PHE A 301 5.49 -13.03 0.22
CA PHE A 301 6.17 -12.27 -0.84
C PHE A 301 7.52 -12.89 -1.23
N ASP A 302 7.85 -12.81 -2.53
CA ASP A 302 9.19 -13.12 -3.01
C ASP A 302 10.06 -11.85 -3.01
N TYR A 303 10.67 -11.54 -1.86
CA TYR A 303 11.57 -10.40 -1.72
C TYR A 303 12.87 -10.52 -2.55
N GLY A 304 13.07 -11.63 -3.26
CA GLY A 304 14.19 -11.79 -4.21
C GLY A 304 13.93 -11.09 -5.55
N LYS A 305 12.68 -10.76 -5.87
CA LYS A 305 12.28 -10.17 -7.16
C LYS A 305 12.37 -8.64 -7.14
N THR A 306 12.93 -8.07 -8.19
CA THR A 306 13.10 -6.62 -8.34
C THR A 306 11.75 -5.89 -8.33
N GLU A 307 10.75 -6.45 -9.01
CA GLU A 307 9.41 -5.88 -9.15
C GLU A 307 8.63 -5.93 -7.83
N VAL A 308 8.82 -6.99 -7.03
CA VAL A 308 8.24 -7.10 -5.69
C VAL A 308 8.91 -6.12 -4.73
N LEU A 309 10.24 -6.00 -4.77
CA LEU A 309 10.95 -4.97 -4.00
C LEU A 309 10.54 -3.57 -4.43
N HIS A 310 10.37 -3.32 -5.73
CA HIS A 310 9.88 -2.05 -6.25
C HIS A 310 8.47 -1.75 -5.73
N PHE A 311 7.54 -2.71 -5.78
CA PHE A 311 6.18 -2.57 -5.24
C PHE A 311 6.19 -2.21 -3.75
N LEU A 312 6.89 -3.00 -2.93
CA LEU A 312 6.92 -2.82 -1.47
C LEU A 312 7.66 -1.55 -1.05
N LEU A 313 8.81 -1.25 -1.64
CA LEU A 313 9.52 0.01 -1.37
C LEU A 313 8.69 1.22 -1.81
N SER A 314 8.00 1.12 -2.95
CA SER A 314 7.11 2.17 -3.41
C SER A 314 5.92 2.38 -2.49
N ASN A 315 5.48 1.33 -1.81
CA ASN A 315 4.46 1.41 -0.78
C ASN A 315 4.97 2.09 0.50
N CYS A 316 6.25 1.93 0.86
CA CYS A 316 6.85 2.69 1.95
C CYS A 316 6.99 4.19 1.63
N ARG A 317 7.18 4.56 0.36
CA ARG A 317 7.30 5.96 -0.06
C ARG A 317 5.93 6.65 -0.20
N PHE A 318 4.91 5.91 -0.62
CA PHE A 318 3.54 6.40 -0.79
C PHE A 318 2.93 6.82 0.55
#